data_AF-A0A836B9B8-F1
#
_entry.id   AF-A0A836B9B8-F1
#
_cell.length_a   1.000
_cell.length_b   1.000
_cell.length_c   1.000
_cell.angle_alpha   90.00
_cell.angle_beta   90.00
_cell.angle_gamma   90.00
#
_symmetry.space_group_name_H-M   'P 1'
#
loop_
_entity.id
_entity.type
_entity.pdbx_description
1 polymer ?
#
loop_
_entity_poly.entity_id
_entity_poly.type
_entity_poly.pdbx_seq_one_letter_code
_entity_poly.pdbx_strand_id
1 'polypeptide(L)'
;MNMQVLLLALLSITAATCRASEQAHQSANTASDDKLHVKYYFLNEVTGATQLTDPGSTPYEDEATGELYWLAEDGVTRLAQDPHRQRYAWIENYSPDAKRSYFFNQVTRESTWEKPADLAWRRLRVED
;
A
#
# COMPACT_ATOMS: atom_id res chain seq x y z
N MET A 1 65.83 15.07 12.83
CA MET A 1 66.75 15.16 11.69
C MET A 1 67.11 13.74 11.30
N ASN A 2 67.04 13.39 10.01
CA ASN A 2 67.18 12.07 9.35
C ASN A 2 65.90 11.22 9.42
N MET A 3 64.97 11.20 8.46
CA MET A 3 64.97 11.20 6.97
C MET A 3 65.33 9.84 6.34
N GLN A 4 64.29 9.06 5.98
CA GLN A 4 64.14 8.22 4.77
C GLN A 4 62.96 7.24 4.96
N VAL A 5 62.13 6.81 4.00
CA VAL A 5 61.62 7.25 2.69
C VAL A 5 60.44 6.29 2.41
N LEU A 6 59.36 6.78 1.79
CA LEU A 6 58.20 6.02 1.30
C LEU A 6 58.59 4.83 0.40
N LEU A 7 57.85 3.72 0.47
CA LEU A 7 57.50 2.95 -0.73
C LEU A 7 56.14 2.23 -0.58
N LEU A 8 55.18 2.62 -1.42
CA LEU A 8 53.94 1.93 -1.74
C LEU A 8 54.23 0.74 -2.68
N ALA A 9 53.58 -0.41 -2.47
CA ALA A 9 52.99 -1.23 -3.55
C ALA A 9 52.22 -2.43 -2.99
N LEU A 10 51.06 -2.64 -3.59
CA LEU A 10 50.06 -3.67 -3.37
C LEU A 10 50.58 -5.07 -3.68
N LEU A 11 50.21 -6.05 -2.86
CA LEU A 11 50.17 -7.46 -3.24
C LEU A 11 48.84 -8.07 -2.79
N SER A 12 47.96 -8.22 -3.77
CA SER A 12 46.70 -8.94 -3.71
C SER A 12 46.99 -10.43 -3.46
N ILE A 13 46.50 -10.99 -2.35
CA ILE A 13 46.44 -12.43 -2.18
C ILE A 13 45.03 -12.80 -1.72
N THR A 14 44.19 -13.14 -2.69
CA THR A 14 42.97 -13.91 -2.49
C THR A 14 43.34 -15.33 -2.10
N ALA A 15 43.09 -15.71 -0.85
CA ALA A 15 43.05 -17.11 -0.44
C ALA A 15 41.71 -17.39 0.22
N ALA A 16 40.82 -18.00 -0.56
CA ALA A 16 39.58 -18.60 -0.09
C ALA A 16 39.90 -19.62 1.01
N THR A 17 39.42 -19.37 2.23
CA THR A 17 39.30 -20.42 3.25
C THR A 17 37.82 -20.65 3.49
N CYS A 18 37.30 -21.66 2.79
CA CYS A 18 36.02 -22.28 3.05
C CYS A 18 36.04 -22.86 4.47
N ARG A 19 35.16 -22.36 5.35
CA ARG A 19 34.87 -23.01 6.63
C ARG A 19 33.42 -23.47 6.59
N ALA A 20 33.23 -24.63 5.97
CA ALA A 20 32.05 -25.46 6.16
C ALA A 20 32.23 -26.23 7.48
N SER A 21 31.37 -25.93 8.46
CA SER A 21 31.02 -26.78 9.61
C SER A 21 29.99 -25.98 10.43
N GLU A 22 28.68 -26.11 10.18
CA GLU A 22 27.81 -27.17 10.72
C GLU A 22 27.45 -26.92 12.19
N GLN A 23 26.14 -27.03 12.50
CA GLN A 23 25.42 -26.77 13.77
C GLN A 23 24.85 -25.33 13.88
N ALA A 24 23.55 -25.10 14.08
CA ALA A 24 22.50 -25.97 14.61
C ALA A 24 21.16 -25.73 13.91
N HIS A 25 20.53 -26.84 13.53
CA HIS A 25 19.09 -26.97 13.52
C HIS A 25 18.53 -26.46 14.84
N GLN A 26 17.82 -25.34 14.81
CA GLN A 26 16.69 -25.12 15.70
C GLN A 26 15.46 -24.98 14.83
N SER A 27 14.83 -26.13 14.62
CA SER A 27 13.40 -26.23 14.36
C SER A 27 12.65 -25.32 15.31
N ALA A 28 12.05 -24.27 14.77
CA ALA A 28 10.82 -23.73 15.33
C ALA A 28 9.73 -24.02 14.31
N ASN A 29 9.26 -25.28 14.30
CA ASN A 29 7.89 -25.57 13.94
C ASN A 29 7.02 -24.83 14.97
N THR A 30 6.76 -23.54 14.76
CA THR A 30 5.63 -22.86 15.39
C THR A 30 4.40 -23.21 14.58
N ALA A 31 3.90 -24.43 14.77
CA ALA A 31 2.50 -24.68 14.55
C ALA A 31 1.70 -23.74 15.47
N SER A 32 0.58 -23.24 14.95
CA SER A 32 -0.51 -22.55 15.68
C SER A 32 -0.50 -21.02 15.65
N ASP A 33 -0.68 -20.42 14.47
CA ASP A 33 -1.69 -19.36 14.27
C ASP A 33 -1.93 -19.24 12.75
N ASP A 34 -2.58 -20.24 12.15
CA ASP A 34 -3.03 -20.17 10.74
C ASP A 34 -4.24 -19.23 10.67
N LYS A 35 -4.03 -17.97 11.09
CA LYS A 35 -4.92 -16.87 10.71
C LYS A 35 -4.75 -16.75 9.22
N LEU A 36 -5.79 -17.11 8.48
CA LEU A 36 -5.94 -16.80 7.07
C LEU A 36 -5.48 -15.36 6.84
N HIS A 37 -4.28 -15.19 6.29
CA HIS A 37 -3.75 -13.89 5.95
C HIS A 37 -4.51 -13.47 4.70
N VAL A 38 -5.67 -12.84 4.91
CA VAL A 38 -6.46 -12.30 3.81
C VAL A 38 -5.61 -11.23 3.14
N LYS A 39 -5.08 -11.54 1.96
CA LYS A 39 -4.34 -10.58 1.15
C LYS A 39 -5.33 -9.75 0.34
N TYR A 40 -5.18 -8.45 0.44
CA TYR A 40 -5.93 -7.51 -0.39
C TYR A 40 -5.01 -6.93 -1.46
N TYR A 41 -5.51 -6.92 -2.70
CA TYR A 41 -4.95 -6.13 -3.79
C TYR A 41 -5.88 -4.95 -4.06
N PHE A 42 -5.31 -3.83 -4.46
CA PHE A 42 -6.06 -2.63 -4.81
C PHE A 42 -6.07 -2.50 -6.32
N LEU A 43 -7.24 -2.63 -6.95
CA LEU A 43 -7.44 -2.46 -8.38
C LEU A 43 -8.06 -1.10 -8.65
N ASN A 44 -7.52 -0.40 -9.63
CA ASN A 44 -8.14 0.79 -10.19
C ASN A 44 -9.12 0.39 -11.30
N GLU A 45 -10.41 0.68 -11.14
CA GLU A 45 -11.43 0.31 -12.11
C GLU A 45 -11.37 1.13 -13.41
N VAL A 46 -10.74 2.30 -13.39
CA VAL A 46 -10.62 3.20 -14.55
C VAL A 46 -9.37 2.88 -15.38
N THR A 47 -8.23 2.68 -14.71
CA THR A 47 -6.95 2.43 -15.41
C THR A 47 -6.59 0.95 -15.53
N GLY A 48 -7.23 0.07 -14.74
CA GLY A 48 -6.87 -1.34 -14.63
C GLY A 48 -5.58 -1.62 -13.84
N ALA A 49 -4.96 -0.58 -13.26
CA ALA A 49 -3.73 -0.73 -12.49
C ALA A 49 -3.98 -1.47 -11.17
N THR A 50 -3.04 -2.31 -10.74
CA THR A 50 -3.09 -3.00 -9.44
C THR A 50 -1.92 -2.63 -8.57
N GLN A 51 -2.15 -2.60 -7.26
CA GLN A 51 -1.09 -2.39 -6.27
C GLN A 51 -1.39 -3.12 -4.96
N LEU A 52 -0.34 -3.37 -4.17
CA LEU A 52 -0.44 -4.00 -2.84
C LEU A 52 -0.64 -2.97 -1.71
N THR A 53 -0.21 -1.73 -1.93
CA THR A 53 -0.30 -0.66 -0.94
C THR A 53 -1.66 0.03 -1.05
N ASP A 54 -2.32 0.23 0.09
CA ASP A 54 -3.61 0.92 0.13
C ASP A 54 -3.44 2.38 -0.35
N PRO A 55 -4.13 2.79 -1.43
CA PRO A 55 -4.15 4.18 -1.86
C PRO A 55 -4.92 5.11 -0.90
N GLY A 56 -5.60 4.57 0.12
CA GLY A 56 -6.39 5.30 1.10
C GLY A 56 -7.81 5.59 0.60
N SER A 57 -8.00 5.84 -0.70
CA SER A 57 -9.32 6.09 -1.30
C SER A 57 -10.17 4.83 -1.50
N THR A 58 -9.98 3.80 -0.68
CA THR A 58 -10.61 2.48 -0.86
C THR A 58 -11.60 2.17 0.28
N PRO A 59 -12.92 2.15 0.03
CA PRO A 59 -13.88 1.77 1.07
C PRO A 59 -13.73 0.30 1.48
N TYR A 60 -14.17 0.00 2.70
CA TYR A 60 -14.36 -1.35 3.22
C TYR A 60 -15.68 -1.91 2.73
N GLU A 61 -15.70 -3.21 2.46
CA GLU A 61 -16.90 -3.92 2.03
C GLU A 61 -17.25 -4.91 3.15
N ASP A 62 -18.49 -4.90 3.61
CA ASP A 62 -18.97 -5.88 4.57
C ASP A 62 -19.26 -7.20 3.84
N GLU A 63 -18.70 -8.31 4.32
CA GLU A 63 -18.82 -9.61 3.64
C GLU A 63 -20.25 -10.17 3.67
N ALA A 64 -21.05 -9.80 4.66
CA ALA A 64 -22.42 -10.30 4.80
C ALA A 64 -23.42 -9.48 3.97
N THR A 65 -23.23 -8.16 3.89
CA THR A 65 -24.18 -7.26 3.22
C THR A 65 -23.69 -6.72 1.87
N GLY A 66 -22.39 -6.78 1.60
CA GLY A 66 -21.76 -6.10 0.45
C GLY A 66 -21.76 -4.58 0.58
N GLU A 67 -22.12 -4.03 1.74
CA GLU A 67 -22.20 -2.59 1.93
C GLU A 67 -20.80 -1.97 2.05
N LEU A 68 -20.60 -0.87 1.33
CA LEU A 68 -19.38 -0.09 1.39
C LEU A 68 -19.41 0.85 2.61
N TYR A 69 -18.38 0.81 3.43
CA TYR A 69 -18.21 1.66 4.60
C TYR A 69 -16.77 2.14 4.75
N TRP A 70 -16.63 3.24 5.49
CA TRP A 70 -15.34 3.80 5.88
C TRP A 70 -15.15 3.60 7.37
N LEU A 71 -13.91 3.42 7.82
CA LEU A 71 -13.60 3.41 9.24
C LEU A 71 -13.28 4.82 9.70
N ALA A 72 -13.80 5.20 10.87
CA ALA A 72 -13.42 6.44 11.51
C ALA A 72 -11.98 6.36 12.06
N GLU A 73 -11.50 7.47 12.63
CA GLU A 73 -10.15 7.57 13.21
C GLU A 73 -9.93 6.58 14.39
N ASP A 74 -11.00 6.10 15.02
CA ASP A 74 -10.96 5.08 16.07
C ASP A 74 -10.76 3.64 15.53
N GLY A 75 -10.86 3.44 14.21
CA GLY A 75 -10.73 2.14 13.55
C GLY A 75 -11.90 1.16 13.77
N VAL A 76 -12.97 1.58 14.45
CA VAL A 76 -14.11 0.70 14.83
C VAL A 76 -15.42 1.24 14.29
N THR A 77 -15.60 2.56 14.28
CA THR A 77 -16.86 3.18 13.85
C THR A 77 -16.99 3.16 12.33
N ARG A 78 -18.10 2.60 11.83
CA ARG A 78 -18.44 2.57 10.40
C ARG A 78 -19.12 3.88 9.97
N LEU A 79 -18.64 4.47 8.89
CA LEU A 79 -19.12 5.72 8.31
C LEU A 79 -19.54 5.50 6.85
N ALA A 80 -20.57 6.21 6.40
CA ALA A 80 -21.03 6.15 5.01
C ALA A 80 -20.10 6.89 4.03
N GLN A 81 -19.24 7.77 4.53
CA GLN A 81 -18.32 8.60 3.73
C GLN A 81 -16.94 8.62 4.37
N ASP A 82 -15.90 8.77 3.54
CA ASP A 82 -14.53 8.88 4.03
C ASP A 82 -14.36 10.15 4.88
N PRO A 83 -14.02 10.03 6.18
CA PRO A 83 -13.68 11.19 7.01
C PRO A 83 -12.46 11.96 6.47
N HIS A 84 -11.62 11.30 5.67
CA HIS A 84 -10.41 11.84 5.08
C HIS A 84 -10.56 12.22 3.60
N ARG A 85 -11.78 12.29 3.05
CA ARG A 85 -12.02 12.63 1.64
C ARG A 85 -11.31 13.91 1.16
N GLN A 86 -11.08 14.87 2.05
CA GLN A 86 -10.40 16.14 1.73
C GLN A 86 -8.88 16.01 1.58
N ARG A 87 -8.29 14.83 1.87
CA ARG A 87 -6.85 14.59 1.70
C ARG A 87 -6.48 14.24 0.26
N TYR A 88 -7.45 13.83 -0.56
CA TYR A 88 -7.20 13.50 -1.97
C TYR A 88 -7.31 14.72 -2.87
N ALA A 89 -6.62 14.67 -4.01
CA ALA A 89 -6.72 15.72 -5.02
C ALA A 89 -8.15 15.85 -5.56
N TRP A 90 -8.83 14.72 -5.77
CA TRP A 90 -10.22 14.67 -6.21
C TRP A 90 -11.16 14.49 -5.03
N ILE A 91 -12.24 15.26 -5.01
CA ILE A 91 -13.32 15.13 -4.03
C ILE A 91 -14.66 14.92 -4.73
N GLU A 92 -15.51 14.07 -4.17
CA GLU A 92 -16.89 13.93 -4.60
C GLU A 92 -17.78 14.99 -3.93
N ASN A 93 -18.62 15.66 -4.73
CA ASN A 93 -19.62 16.60 -4.27
C ASN A 93 -20.95 16.34 -4.97
N TYR A 94 -22.04 16.74 -4.34
CA TYR A 94 -23.37 16.66 -4.95
C TYR A 94 -23.74 18.01 -5.59
N SER A 95 -24.17 17.98 -6.85
CA SER A 95 -24.73 19.17 -7.52
C SER A 95 -26.24 19.20 -7.34
N PRO A 96 -26.81 20.20 -6.64
CA PRO A 96 -28.25 20.32 -6.48
C PRO A 96 -28.96 20.67 -7.79
N ASP A 97 -28.27 21.37 -8.70
CA ASP A 97 -28.79 21.79 -10.00
C ASP A 97 -28.94 20.59 -10.95
N ALA A 98 -27.86 19.80 -11.09
CA ALA A 98 -27.87 18.61 -11.94
C ALA A 98 -28.44 17.35 -11.27
N LYS A 99 -28.78 17.43 -9.97
CA LYS A 99 -29.25 16.32 -9.12
C LYS A 99 -28.38 15.05 -9.20
N ARG A 100 -27.06 15.23 -9.31
CA ARG A 100 -26.09 14.14 -9.43
C ARG A 100 -24.76 14.50 -8.76
N SER A 101 -24.01 13.49 -8.36
CA SER A 101 -22.62 13.68 -7.89
C SER A 101 -21.71 14.12 -9.03
N TYR A 102 -20.72 14.93 -8.70
CA TYR A 102 -19.61 15.33 -9.55
C TYR A 102 -18.30 15.24 -8.76
N PHE A 103 -17.21 15.03 -9.47
CA PHE A 103 -15.88 14.97 -8.90
C PHE A 103 -15.14 16.25 -9.23
N PHE A 104 -14.55 16.87 -8.22
CA PHE A 104 -13.81 18.12 -8.36
C PHE A 104 -12.36 17.93 -7.92
N ASN A 105 -11.43 18.27 -8.81
CA ASN A 105 -10.01 18.29 -8.50
C ASN A 105 -9.66 19.62 -7.83
N GLN A 106 -9.28 19.56 -6.56
CA GLN A 106 -8.92 20.73 -5.77
C GLN A 106 -7.56 21.32 -6.17
N VAL A 107 -6.69 20.52 -6.81
CA VAL A 107 -5.35 20.91 -7.27
C VAL A 107 -5.42 21.61 -8.62
N THR A 108 -6.05 20.98 -9.63
CA THR A 108 -6.15 21.52 -11.00
C THR A 108 -7.35 22.43 -11.21
N ARG A 109 -8.31 22.45 -10.26
CA ARG A 109 -9.60 23.17 -10.33
C ARG A 109 -10.54 22.65 -11.42
N GLU A 110 -10.31 21.43 -11.90
CA GLU A 110 -11.16 20.78 -12.89
C GLU A 110 -12.35 20.07 -12.24
N SER A 111 -13.45 19.93 -12.99
CA SER A 111 -14.61 19.15 -12.58
C SER A 111 -14.98 18.12 -13.65
N THR A 112 -15.42 16.95 -13.20
CA THR A 112 -15.87 15.86 -14.06
C THR A 112 -17.10 15.18 -13.46
N TRP A 113 -17.90 14.57 -14.32
CA TRP A 113 -19.06 13.76 -13.91
C TRP A 113 -18.71 12.27 -13.81
N GLU A 114 -17.58 11.87 -14.37
CA GLU A 114 -17.09 10.50 -14.36
C GLU A 114 -16.11 10.31 -13.19
N LYS A 115 -16.15 9.15 -12.54
CA LYS A 115 -15.26 8.88 -11.40
C LYS A 115 -13.79 8.91 -11.87
N PRO A 116 -12.93 9.78 -11.32
CA PRO A 116 -11.54 9.86 -11.72
C PRO A 116 -10.77 8.62 -11.25
N ALA A 117 -9.70 8.28 -11.97
CA ALA A 117 -8.84 7.13 -11.64
C ALA A 117 -8.39 7.16 -10.17
N ASP A 118 -7.99 8.32 -9.66
CA ASP A 118 -7.48 8.47 -8.30
C ASP A 118 -8.49 8.08 -7.21
N LEU A 119 -9.80 8.10 -7.51
CA LEU A 119 -10.87 7.68 -6.60
C LEU A 119 -11.52 6.34 -6.99
N ALA A 120 -11.06 5.72 -8.08
CA ALA A 120 -11.64 4.50 -8.61
C ALA A 120 -10.94 3.23 -8.10
N TRP A 121 -10.36 3.30 -6.90
CA TRP A 121 -9.69 2.16 -6.29
C TRP A 121 -10.70 1.27 -5.56
N ARG A 122 -10.55 -0.04 -5.76
CA ARG A 122 -11.34 -1.08 -5.13
C ARG A 122 -10.43 -2.13 -4.51
N ARG A 123 -10.78 -2.60 -3.30
CA ARG A 123 -10.09 -3.75 -2.69
C ARG A 123 -10.59 -5.04 -3.35
N LEU A 124 -9.67 -5.91 -3.67
CA LEU A 124 -9.94 -7.28 -4.11
C LEU A 124 -9.34 -8.22 -3.07
N ARG A 125 -10.21 -9.01 -2.44
CA ARG A 125 -9.82 -10.07 -1.54
C ARG A 125 -9.33 -11.25 -2.37
N VAL A 126 -8.11 -11.71 -2.11
CA VAL A 126 -7.58 -12.95 -2.71
C VAL A 126 -7.41 -13.96 -1.59
N GLU A 127 -8.06 -15.10 -1.76
CA GLU A 127 -7.83 -16.30 -0.96
C GLU A 127 -6.65 -17.05 -1.60
N ASP A 128 -5.65 -17.42 -0.80
CA ASP A 128 -4.52 -18.25 -1.23
C ASP A 128 -4.91 -19.74 -1.29
#